data_AF-A0A0Q3IBF0-F1
#
_entry.id   AF-A0A0Q3IBF0-F1
#
_cell.length_a   1.000
_cell.length_b   1.000
_cell.length_c   1.000
_cell.angle_alpha   90.00
_cell.angle_beta   90.00
_cell.angle_gamma   90.00
#
_symmetry.space_group_name_H-M   'P 1'
#
loop_
_entity.id
_entity.type
_entity.pdbx_description
1 polymer ?
#
loop_
_entity_poly.entity_id
_entity_poly.type
_entity_poly.pdbx_seq_one_letter_code
_entity_poly.pdbx_strand_id
1 'polypeptide(L)'
;MAVQELDLVVSLPEAPSCSSAFKQYSGYVTTDEHLGKTLFDWLFEAADKPDEKPLVLWLNGGPGCSTVGFGQAQELGPFRVKKDVPELEFNQYAWNKAANLLFLDSPAGVGFSYTNTSFEQDPPGDNSTAHGSYTFLVKWFQRFPQHKMKEFYIAGESYAGPPTYS
;
A
#
# COMPACT_ATOMS: atom_id res chain seq x y z
N MET A 1 -11.84 -19.34 7.73
CA MET A 1 -11.30 -18.66 6.53
C MET A 1 -10.27 -17.66 7.02
N ALA A 2 -9.10 -17.58 6.38
CA ALA A 2 -8.09 -16.60 6.80
C ALA A 2 -8.63 -15.18 6.54
N VAL A 3 -8.40 -14.24 7.48
CA VAL A 3 -8.95 -12.88 7.40
C VAL A 3 -8.52 -12.16 6.11
N GLN A 4 -7.34 -12.46 5.58
CA GLN A 4 -6.83 -11.94 4.32
C GLN A 4 -7.66 -12.31 3.07
N GLU A 5 -8.42 -13.41 3.08
CA GLU A 5 -9.21 -13.83 1.90
C GLU A 5 -10.37 -12.87 1.63
N LEU A 6 -10.80 -12.11 2.63
CA LEU A 6 -11.80 -11.06 2.48
C LEU A 6 -11.25 -9.83 1.76
N ASP A 7 -9.92 -9.64 1.78
CA ASP A 7 -9.23 -8.52 1.14
C ASP A 7 -8.83 -8.87 -0.30
N LEU A 8 -9.09 -10.10 -0.79
CA LEU A 8 -8.70 -10.53 -2.13
C LEU A 8 -9.45 -9.74 -3.22
N VAL A 9 -8.69 -9.06 -4.07
CA VAL A 9 -9.23 -8.36 -5.25
C VAL A 9 -9.32 -9.35 -6.41
N VAL A 10 -10.52 -9.88 -6.64
CA VAL A 10 -10.79 -10.90 -7.67
C VAL A 10 -10.69 -10.33 -9.08
N SER A 11 -11.17 -9.10 -9.27
CA SER A 11 -11.08 -8.39 -10.55
C SER A 11 -11.11 -6.89 -10.31
N LEU A 12 -10.55 -6.16 -11.27
CA LEU A 12 -10.63 -4.71 -11.35
C LEU A 12 -11.47 -4.32 -12.57
N PRO A 13 -12.31 -3.27 -12.49
CA PRO A 13 -13.00 -2.73 -13.65
C PRO A 13 -11.99 -2.37 -14.75
N GLU A 14 -12.32 -2.70 -16.00
CA GLU A 14 -11.50 -2.39 -17.18
C GLU A 14 -10.04 -2.90 -17.10
N ALA A 15 -9.79 -3.92 -16.27
CA ALA A 15 -8.50 -4.58 -16.22
C ALA A 15 -8.34 -5.58 -17.38
N PRO A 16 -7.11 -5.73 -17.91
CA PRO A 16 -6.83 -6.74 -18.92
C PRO A 16 -7.24 -8.14 -18.45
N SER A 17 -7.64 -9.00 -19.40
CA SER A 17 -8.06 -10.39 -19.12
C SER A 17 -6.98 -11.24 -18.43
N CYS A 18 -5.71 -10.85 -18.52
CA CYS A 18 -4.58 -11.50 -17.83
C CYS A 18 -4.32 -10.95 -16.41
N SER A 19 -5.20 -10.11 -15.85
CA SER A 19 -5.07 -9.57 -14.48
C SER A 19 -5.08 -10.64 -13.38
N SER A 20 -5.42 -11.88 -13.71
CA SER A 20 -5.32 -13.05 -12.84
C SER A 20 -3.90 -13.65 -12.72
N ALA A 21 -2.89 -13.05 -13.35
CA ALA A 21 -1.51 -13.55 -13.34
C ALA A 21 -0.83 -13.51 -11.96
N PHE A 22 -1.31 -12.69 -11.04
CA PHE A 22 -0.83 -12.58 -9.66
C PHE A 22 -1.99 -12.23 -8.73
N LYS A 23 -1.87 -12.55 -7.45
CA LYS A 23 -2.87 -12.14 -6.46
C LYS A 23 -2.62 -10.71 -6.02
N GLN A 24 -3.71 -10.06 -5.68
CA GLN A 24 -3.69 -8.73 -5.10
C GLN A 24 -4.73 -8.65 -3.99
N TYR A 25 -4.40 -7.92 -2.95
CA TYR A 25 -5.23 -7.77 -1.76
C TYR A 25 -5.33 -6.29 -1.46
N SER A 26 -6.54 -5.77 -1.23
CA SER A 26 -6.72 -4.41 -0.77
C SER A 26 -7.67 -4.38 0.40
N GLY A 27 -7.35 -3.57 1.39
CA GLY A 27 -8.04 -3.63 2.66
C GLY A 27 -7.68 -2.48 3.57
N TYR A 28 -8.17 -2.62 4.79
CA TYR A 28 -8.03 -1.63 5.84
C TYR A 28 -7.48 -2.26 7.12
N VAL A 29 -6.60 -1.51 7.78
CA VAL A 29 -6.08 -1.84 9.10
C VAL A 29 -6.27 -0.64 10.03
N THR A 30 -7.10 -0.82 11.06
CA THR A 30 -7.31 0.17 12.11
C THR A 30 -6.06 0.25 12.98
N THR A 31 -5.46 1.44 13.09
CA THR A 31 -4.22 1.71 13.83
C THR A 31 -4.49 2.37 15.17
N ASP A 32 -5.61 3.09 15.30
CA ASP A 32 -6.07 3.68 16.56
C ASP A 32 -7.59 3.54 16.66
N GLU A 33 -8.07 2.73 17.60
CA GLU A 33 -9.51 2.50 17.81
C GLU A 33 -10.20 3.72 18.45
N HIS A 34 -9.48 4.49 19.27
CA HIS A 34 -10.05 5.64 19.97
C HIS A 34 -10.27 6.82 19.02
N LEU A 35 -9.30 7.05 18.13
CA LEU A 35 -9.37 8.09 17.10
C LEU A 35 -10.00 7.59 15.78
N GLY A 36 -10.37 6.31 15.72
CA GLY A 36 -10.87 5.66 14.51
C GLY A 36 -9.92 5.78 13.32
N LYS A 37 -8.60 5.81 13.55
CA LYS A 37 -7.60 5.91 12.47
C LYS A 37 -7.47 4.57 11.79
N THR A 38 -7.72 4.55 10.49
CA THR A 38 -7.66 3.36 9.66
C THR A 38 -6.85 3.65 8.41
N LEU A 39 -5.82 2.84 8.18
CA LEU A 39 -4.97 2.95 6.99
C LEU A 39 -5.42 1.96 5.93
N PHE A 40 -5.46 2.41 4.68
CA PHE A 40 -5.72 1.61 3.50
C PHE A 40 -4.41 1.06 2.94
N ASP A 41 -4.42 -0.21 2.59
CA ASP A 41 -3.31 -0.89 1.95
C ASP A 41 -3.73 -1.63 0.68
N TRP A 42 -2.77 -1.79 -0.23
CA TRP A 42 -2.93 -2.63 -1.40
C TRP A 42 -1.64 -3.42 -1.65
N LEU A 43 -1.71 -4.73 -1.44
CA LEU A 43 -0.67 -5.70 -1.75
C LEU A 43 -0.82 -6.20 -3.19
N PHE A 44 0.28 -6.19 -3.94
CA PHE A 44 0.44 -6.92 -5.19
C PHE A 44 1.51 -7.98 -4.98
N GLU A 45 1.13 -9.25 -5.07
CA GLU A 45 2.09 -10.34 -5.02
C GLU A 45 3.02 -10.31 -6.23
N ALA A 46 4.21 -10.90 -6.05
CA ALA A 46 5.13 -11.05 -7.16
C ALA A 46 4.52 -11.94 -8.26
N ALA A 47 4.72 -11.57 -9.52
CA ALA A 47 4.18 -12.30 -10.67
C ALA A 47 4.79 -13.69 -10.85
N ASP A 48 5.98 -13.93 -10.30
CA ASP A 48 6.64 -15.24 -10.30
C ASP A 48 7.18 -15.57 -8.90
N LYS A 49 6.81 -16.76 -8.42
CA LYS A 49 7.22 -17.34 -7.12
C LYS A 49 7.09 -16.36 -5.94
N PRO A 50 5.90 -15.80 -5.65
CA PRO A 50 5.72 -14.79 -4.61
C PRO A 50 6.24 -15.22 -3.24
N ASP A 51 6.19 -16.52 -2.94
CA ASP A 51 6.72 -17.13 -1.70
C ASP A 51 8.24 -16.96 -1.52
N GLU A 52 9.01 -16.95 -2.61
CA GLU A 52 10.48 -16.80 -2.61
C GLU A 52 10.94 -15.34 -2.70
N LYS A 53 10.04 -14.41 -3.05
CA LYS A 53 10.37 -13.00 -3.27
C LYS A 53 10.29 -12.16 -1.99
N PRO A 54 11.09 -11.07 -1.89
CA PRO A 54 11.03 -10.15 -0.76
C PRO A 54 9.69 -9.42 -0.69
N LEU A 55 9.41 -8.80 0.45
CA LEU A 55 8.33 -7.83 0.63
C LEU A 55 8.92 -6.42 0.62
N VAL A 56 8.38 -5.55 -0.21
CA VAL A 56 8.75 -4.13 -0.28
C VAL A 56 7.54 -3.31 0.14
N LEU A 57 7.65 -2.60 1.26
CA LEU A 57 6.72 -1.54 1.59
C LEU A 57 7.12 -0.29 0.78
N TRP A 58 6.18 0.21 -0.02
CA TRP A 58 6.34 1.45 -0.77
C TRP A 58 5.50 2.56 -0.13
N LEU A 59 6.16 3.69 0.20
CA LEU A 59 5.55 4.88 0.77
C LEU A 59 5.81 6.07 -0.16
N ASN A 60 4.76 6.68 -0.71
CA ASN A 60 4.94 7.98 -1.35
C ASN A 60 5.01 9.09 -0.29
N GLY A 61 5.89 10.05 -0.52
CA GLY A 61 6.06 11.22 0.33
C GLY A 61 5.31 12.46 -0.16
N GLY A 62 5.48 13.52 0.63
CA GLY A 62 4.66 14.73 0.67
C GLY A 62 3.59 14.58 1.76
N PRO A 63 3.26 15.58 2.59
CA PRO A 63 2.10 15.44 3.46
C PRO A 63 0.84 15.45 2.58
N GLY A 64 0.21 14.29 2.38
CA GLY A 64 -1.12 14.21 1.76
C GLY A 64 -1.24 13.53 0.39
N CYS A 65 -0.16 13.03 -0.21
CA CYS A 65 -0.23 12.37 -1.52
C CYS A 65 -0.55 10.87 -1.38
N SER A 66 -1.58 10.38 -2.08
CA SER A 66 -1.93 8.95 -2.08
C SER A 66 -0.84 8.12 -2.75
N THR A 67 -0.38 7.10 -2.04
CA THR A 67 0.55 6.08 -2.51
C THR A 67 -0.12 5.21 -3.60
N VAL A 68 -1.42 4.98 -3.48
CA VAL A 68 -2.21 4.23 -4.46
C VAL A 68 -2.46 5.05 -5.73
N GLY A 69 -2.80 6.32 -5.58
CA GLY A 69 -3.08 7.20 -6.73
C GLY A 69 -1.85 7.55 -7.58
N PHE A 70 -0.67 7.66 -6.96
CA PHE A 70 0.57 8.01 -7.66
C PHE A 70 1.48 6.80 -7.91
N GLY A 71 1.98 6.12 -6.87
CA GLY A 71 3.02 5.11 -7.01
C GLY A 71 2.52 3.82 -7.66
N GLN A 72 1.33 3.36 -7.26
CA GLN A 72 0.72 2.17 -7.85
C GLN A 72 0.25 2.42 -9.29
N ALA A 73 -0.48 3.51 -9.53
CA ALA A 73 -1.17 3.73 -10.82
C ALA A 73 -0.31 4.41 -11.89
N GLN A 74 0.75 5.13 -11.51
CA GLN A 74 1.55 5.93 -12.45
C GLN A 74 3.01 5.47 -12.58
N GLU A 75 3.56 4.74 -11.59
CA GLU A 75 5.01 4.51 -11.53
C GLU A 75 5.42 3.03 -11.65
N LEU A 76 5.30 2.29 -10.55
CA LEU A 76 5.94 0.98 -10.36
C LEU A 76 4.97 -0.19 -10.12
N GLY A 77 3.68 0.12 -9.96
CA GLY A 77 2.63 -0.90 -9.87
C GLY A 77 2.43 -1.67 -11.19
N PRO A 78 1.69 -2.79 -11.13
CA PRO A 78 1.52 -3.68 -12.29
C PRO A 78 0.60 -3.13 -13.37
N PHE A 79 -0.23 -2.15 -13.05
CA PHE A 79 -1.19 -1.53 -13.96
C PHE A 79 -0.87 -0.05 -14.14
N ARG A 80 -1.12 0.47 -15.34
CA ARG A 80 -1.14 1.90 -15.65
C ARG A 80 -2.51 2.29 -16.16
N VAL A 81 -3.00 3.45 -15.75
CA VAL A 81 -4.22 4.02 -16.34
C VAL A 81 -3.87 4.61 -17.70
N LYS A 82 -4.54 4.16 -18.76
CA LYS A 82 -4.35 4.75 -20.09
C LYS A 82 -4.80 6.20 -20.08
N LYS A 83 -4.07 7.03 -20.82
CA LYS A 83 -4.39 8.45 -20.93
C LYS A 83 -5.75 8.64 -21.60
N ASP A 84 -6.60 9.48 -21.00
CA ASP A 84 -7.89 9.91 -21.55
C ASP A 84 -8.96 8.81 -21.74
N VAL A 85 -8.71 7.58 -21.27
CA VAL A 85 -9.70 6.48 -21.25
C VAL A 85 -9.62 5.72 -19.92
N PRO A 86 -10.75 5.27 -19.36
CA PRO A 86 -10.79 4.56 -18.07
C PRO A 86 -10.37 3.09 -18.21
N GLU A 87 -9.29 2.81 -18.94
CA GLU A 87 -8.77 1.46 -19.17
C GLU A 87 -7.43 1.28 -18.48
N LEU A 88 -7.17 0.06 -17.99
CA LEU A 88 -5.87 -0.31 -17.43
C LEU A 88 -5.03 -1.05 -18.47
N GLU A 89 -3.73 -0.78 -18.48
CA GLU A 89 -2.73 -1.53 -19.24
C GLU A 89 -1.64 -2.07 -18.33
N PHE A 90 -0.95 -3.13 -18.76
CA PHE A 90 0.15 -3.70 -17.98
C PHE A 90 1.40 -2.82 -18.04
N ASN A 91 2.01 -2.62 -16.88
CA ASN A 91 3.34 -2.04 -16.78
C ASN A 91 4.41 -3.11 -17.05
N GLN A 92 5.04 -3.04 -18.22
CA GLN A 92 6.14 -3.93 -18.58
C GLN A 92 7.39 -3.78 -17.69
N TYR A 93 7.48 -2.72 -16.89
CA TYR A 93 8.57 -2.48 -15.92
C TYR A 93 8.08 -2.55 -14.46
N ALA A 94 6.95 -3.21 -14.21
CA ALA A 94 6.39 -3.35 -12.87
C ALA A 94 7.38 -4.00 -11.89
N TRP A 95 7.51 -3.42 -10.71
CA TRP A 95 8.41 -3.95 -9.67
C TRP A 95 7.90 -5.27 -9.07
N ASN A 96 6.61 -5.59 -9.25
CA ASN A 96 6.08 -6.88 -8.82
C ASN A 96 6.60 -8.07 -9.66
N LYS A 97 7.44 -7.81 -10.67
CA LYS A 97 8.25 -8.86 -11.31
C LYS A 97 9.39 -9.36 -10.41
N ALA A 98 9.81 -8.56 -9.42
CA ALA A 98 10.95 -8.85 -8.55
C ALA A 98 10.59 -8.98 -7.06
N ALA A 99 9.48 -8.39 -6.61
CA ALA A 99 9.10 -8.36 -5.21
C ALA A 99 7.58 -8.45 -5.01
N ASN A 100 7.14 -8.75 -3.79
CA ASN A 100 5.78 -8.46 -3.34
C ASN A 100 5.74 -6.98 -2.96
N LEU A 101 4.81 -6.22 -3.53
CA LEU A 101 4.72 -4.77 -3.32
C LEU A 101 3.53 -4.45 -2.42
N LEU A 102 3.80 -3.84 -1.27
CA LEU A 102 2.78 -3.34 -0.35
C LEU A 102 2.75 -1.81 -0.44
N PHE A 103 1.64 -1.27 -0.96
CA PHE A 103 1.38 0.16 -1.00
C PHE A 103 0.55 0.55 0.22
N LEU A 104 0.96 1.61 0.92
CA LEU A 104 0.27 2.11 2.11
C LEU A 104 -0.06 3.59 1.94
N ASP A 105 -1.34 3.93 2.05
CA ASP A 105 -1.78 5.33 2.15
C ASP A 105 -1.60 5.79 3.61
N SER A 106 -0.65 6.69 3.86
CA SER A 106 -0.32 7.18 5.20
C SER A 106 0.04 8.67 5.18
N PRO A 107 -0.31 9.46 6.20
CA PRO A 107 -1.09 9.10 7.40
C PRO A 107 -2.60 8.92 7.14
N ALA A 108 -3.38 8.66 8.19
CA ALA A 108 -4.85 8.68 8.11
C ALA A 108 -5.35 10.04 7.57
N GLY A 109 -6.29 10.00 6.62
CA GLY A 109 -6.74 11.16 5.85
C GLY A 109 -6.10 11.28 4.45
N VAL A 110 -5.10 10.46 4.13
CA VAL A 110 -4.48 10.38 2.80
C VAL A 110 -5.14 9.30 1.95
N GLY A 111 -5.46 9.62 0.69
CA GLY A 111 -6.02 8.66 -0.26
C GLY A 111 -7.31 8.03 0.25
N PHE A 112 -7.32 6.71 0.44
CA PHE A 112 -8.45 6.00 1.03
C PHE A 112 -8.37 5.82 2.55
N SER A 113 -7.22 6.13 3.17
CA SER A 113 -7.06 6.10 4.63
C SER A 113 -7.88 7.21 5.30
N TYR A 114 -8.48 6.91 6.44
CA TYR A 114 -9.39 7.84 7.11
C TYR A 114 -9.24 7.84 8.63
N THR A 115 -9.82 8.86 9.26
CA THR A 115 -9.98 8.97 10.72
C THR A 115 -11.39 9.48 11.03
N ASN A 116 -11.93 9.05 12.17
CA ASN A 116 -13.21 9.55 12.67
C ASN A 116 -13.04 10.82 13.53
N THR A 117 -11.80 11.26 13.77
CA THR A 117 -11.45 12.46 14.55
C THR A 117 -11.08 13.60 13.61
N SER A 118 -11.48 14.84 13.94
CA SER A 118 -11.16 15.99 13.09
C SER A 118 -9.67 16.37 13.20
N PHE A 119 -9.13 16.96 12.13
CA PHE A 119 -7.74 17.43 12.07
C PHE A 119 -7.40 18.46 13.16
N GLU A 120 -8.37 19.27 13.59
CA GLU A 120 -8.18 20.23 14.68
C GLU A 120 -7.97 19.55 16.04
N GLN A 121 -8.59 18.38 16.25
CA GLN A 121 -8.50 17.61 17.49
C GLN A 121 -7.23 16.75 17.53
N ASP A 122 -6.78 16.28 16.37
CA ASP A 122 -5.60 15.43 16.24
C ASP A 122 -4.83 15.76 14.95
N PRO A 123 -3.96 16.80 14.99
CA PRO A 123 -3.16 17.17 13.83
C PRO A 123 -2.09 16.10 13.55
N PRO A 124 -1.91 15.68 12.28
CA PRO A 124 -0.86 14.75 11.89
C PRO A 124 0.52 15.38 12.08
N GLY A 125 1.47 14.55 12.49
CA GLY A 125 2.88 14.92 12.60
C GLY A 125 3.77 13.69 12.39
N ASP A 126 5.07 13.92 12.28
CA ASP A 126 6.03 12.86 11.91
C ASP A 126 5.97 11.67 12.89
N ASN A 127 5.94 11.96 14.20
CA ASN A 127 5.90 10.93 15.22
C ASN A 127 4.58 10.14 15.24
N SER A 128 3.44 10.81 15.10
CA SER A 128 2.13 10.14 15.07
C SER A 128 1.96 9.32 13.79
N THR A 129 2.49 9.79 12.67
CA THR A 129 2.52 9.07 11.38
C THR A 129 3.41 7.83 11.47
N ALA A 130 4.63 7.95 11.99
CA ALA A 130 5.54 6.82 12.18
C ALA A 130 4.95 5.76 13.12
N HIS A 131 4.31 6.19 14.22
CA HIS A 131 3.65 5.27 15.16
C HIS A 131 2.45 4.56 14.52
N GLY A 132 1.65 5.28 13.73
CA GLY A 132 0.55 4.70 12.94
C GLY A 132 1.04 3.64 11.96
N SER A 133 2.07 3.95 11.18
CA SER A 133 2.67 3.02 10.20
C SER A 133 3.31 1.80 10.86
N TYR A 134 3.96 1.96 12.02
CA TYR A 134 4.48 0.84 12.80
C TYR A 134 3.35 -0.08 13.28
N THR A 135 2.30 0.50 13.86
CA THR A 135 1.13 -0.26 14.34
C THR A 135 0.44 -0.98 13.19
N PHE A 136 0.33 -0.32 12.04
CA PHE A 136 -0.13 -0.92 10.79
C PHE A 136 0.69 -2.17 10.45
N LEU A 137 2.03 -2.07 10.38
CA LEU A 137 2.88 -3.20 10.01
C LEU A 137 2.72 -4.39 10.96
N VAL A 138 2.68 -4.14 12.27
CA VAL A 138 2.49 -5.20 13.26
C VAL A 138 1.16 -5.94 13.04
N LYS A 139 0.06 -5.20 12.85
CA LYS A 139 -1.27 -5.78 12.60
C LYS A 139 -1.36 -6.44 11.22
N TRP A 140 -0.75 -5.84 10.21
CA TRP A 140 -0.72 -6.36 8.84
C TRP A 140 0.01 -7.71 8.79
N PHE A 141 1.17 -7.85 9.43
CA PHE A 141 1.86 -9.15 9.52
C PHE A 141 1.08 -10.21 10.31
N GLN A 142 0.17 -9.82 11.21
CA GLN A 142 -0.76 -10.79 11.84
C GLN A 142 -1.80 -11.29 10.85
N ARG A 143 -2.27 -10.43 9.93
CA ARG A 143 -3.22 -10.78 8.87
C ARG A 143 -2.57 -11.59 7.74
N PHE A 144 -1.33 -11.27 7.39
CA PHE A 144 -0.53 -11.89 6.33
C PHE A 144 0.72 -12.61 6.89
N PRO A 145 0.55 -13.67 7.71
CA PRO A 145 1.65 -14.31 8.43
C PRO A 145 2.73 -14.93 7.53
N GLN A 146 2.38 -15.30 6.29
CA GLN A 146 3.30 -15.85 5.28
C GLN A 146 4.41 -14.87 4.87
N HIS A 147 4.25 -13.58 5.13
CA HIS A 147 5.28 -12.57 4.82
C HIS A 147 6.28 -12.32 5.95
N LYS A 148 6.06 -12.85 7.17
CA LYS A 148 6.88 -12.53 8.36
C LYS A 148 8.36 -12.89 8.24
N MET A 149 8.69 -13.93 7.49
CA MET A 149 10.05 -14.45 7.37
C MET A 149 10.74 -14.02 6.06
N LYS A 150 10.06 -13.24 5.22
CA LYS A 150 10.64 -12.72 3.98
C LYS A 150 11.63 -11.61 4.31
N GLU A 151 12.61 -11.42 3.44
CA GLU A 151 13.37 -10.17 3.44
C GLU A 151 12.40 -8.98 3.26
N PHE A 152 12.54 -7.98 4.11
CA PHE A 152 11.64 -6.84 4.17
C PHE A 152 12.42 -5.54 3.95
N TYR A 153 11.97 -4.76 2.97
CA TYR A 153 12.56 -3.48 2.61
C TYR A 153 11.50 -2.39 2.70
N ILE A 154 11.90 -1.22 3.16
CA ILE A 154 11.08 0.00 3.12
C ILE A 154 11.70 0.90 2.06
N ALA A 155 10.89 1.26 1.07
CA ALA A 155 11.25 2.17 0.01
C ALA A 155 10.20 3.29 -0.07
N GLY A 156 10.60 4.43 -0.61
CA GLY A 156 9.66 5.52 -0.81
C GLY A 156 10.26 6.68 -1.59
N GLU A 157 9.39 7.60 -1.98
CA GLU A 157 9.73 8.80 -2.74
C GLU A 157 9.49 10.06 -1.89
N SER A 158 10.24 11.14 -2.12
CA SER A 158 10.00 12.46 -1.50
C SER A 158 10.11 12.47 0.04
N TYR A 159 9.15 13.06 0.76
CA TYR A 159 9.11 13.15 2.24
C TYR A 159 9.04 11.79 2.97
N ALA A 160 9.05 10.67 2.23
CA ALA A 160 9.27 9.34 2.80
C ALA A 160 10.73 9.13 3.28
N GLY A 161 11.67 10.01 2.91
CA GLY A 161 13.02 10.06 3.49
C GLY A 161 13.08 10.84 4.82
N PRO A 162 14.02 10.53 5.73
CA PRO A 162 14.21 11.33 6.93
C PRO A 162 14.61 12.78 6.57
N PRO A 163 14.25 13.79 7.39
CA PRO A 163 14.70 15.16 7.16
C PRO A 163 16.23 15.20 7.05
N THR A 164 16.73 15.67 5.92
CA THR A 164 18.16 15.96 5.77
C THR A 164 18.44 17.26 6.52
N TYR A 165 19.02 17.15 7.72
CA TYR A 165 19.62 18.31 8.36
C TYR A 165 20.94 18.63 7.63
N SER A 166 20.96 19.75 6.90
CA SER A 166 22.17 20.39 6.38
C SER A 166 22.56 21.56 7.27
#